data_AF-A0A1F1QLB4-F1
#
_entry.id   AF-A0A1F1QLB4-F1
#
_cell.length_a   1.000
_cell.length_b   1.000
_cell.length_c   1.000
_cell.angle_alpha   90.00
_cell.angle_beta   90.00
_cell.angle_gamma   90.00
#
_symmetry.space_group_name_H-M   'P 1'
#
loop_
_entity.id
_entity.type
_entity.pdbx_description
1 polymer ?
#
loop_
_entity_poly.entity_id
_entity_poly.type
_entity_poly.pdbx_seq_one_letter_code
_entity_poly.pdbx_strand_id
1 'polypeptide(L)'
;MRFNKILTVAAVASLGLTFVFSQGKAAEASINSEAKTKTYSGTKSLETLLKAAGLTYNQFNSVANGNKYGSRFGYRNGVGKPEGVVVHETATPGATAWDEGRYFNNNWMTAYTYVHAVVDNNQTIQLMSTDYGTWGAGPIANVRYIQIELCEVSTRSQFVQSVANDAYYIASLLHQYNLTPSRASKSGTGTIWSHNEVSQYLGGTDHGDPDSYFAKWGYSMSDFYSLITYYYNKLGTSSNSGSSSSSQAPATQPVSTKTVKLMRNSYSYDAYGKKLAVKALKAGSSLKVYGSAVTIGSSKYYKYADGKYVKSGNIDGTSRTLTGNSWTYTISGSREWSTAKLLKGSKVTTYGSQVKIKGKAYYMTGFTSNNVAKYVKAVNFQPKPVEVSTSKRLMRNSYSYSAAGKKLPDSMLKAGQYLKVYGSAVTIGKAKYYKYANGKYVKAGNIDGTSRPLKHNAYVYTVKGTRNWSEAKRLKGSTVTTYGSRVKLAGKYYYMVGFSGQTALYLKAGNF
;
A
#
# COMPACT_ATOMS: atom_id res chain seq x y z
N MET A 1 -58.71 -54.45 -25.70
CA MET A 1 -57.37 -54.81 -25.18
C MET A 1 -57.52 -55.18 -23.71
N ARG A 2 -57.19 -56.45 -23.41
CA ARG A 2 -56.87 -57.13 -22.12
C ARG A 2 -56.94 -56.26 -20.83
N PHE A 3 -57.87 -56.52 -19.89
CA PHE A 3 -57.78 -57.45 -18.72
C PHE A 3 -56.51 -57.21 -17.87
N ASN A 4 -56.48 -57.05 -16.53
CA ASN A 4 -57.22 -57.66 -15.40
C ASN A 4 -56.82 -56.91 -14.09
N LYS A 5 -57.74 -56.58 -13.15
CA LYS A 5 -58.01 -57.25 -11.83
C LYS A 5 -56.87 -57.12 -10.78
N ILE A 6 -57.01 -56.93 -9.46
CA ILE A 6 -58.01 -57.22 -8.39
C ILE A 6 -57.43 -56.56 -7.10
N LEU A 7 -58.17 -55.80 -6.29
CA LEU A 7 -58.95 -56.17 -5.07
C LEU A 7 -58.18 -56.14 -3.71
N THR A 8 -58.82 -55.48 -2.73
CA THR A 8 -58.98 -55.77 -1.28
C THR A 8 -57.87 -55.52 -0.24
N VAL A 9 -58.19 -54.56 0.66
CA VAL A 9 -58.40 -54.67 2.13
C VAL A 9 -57.32 -55.33 3.00
N ALA A 10 -56.82 -54.58 3.99
CA ALA A 10 -56.92 -54.92 5.41
C ALA A 10 -56.35 -53.80 6.31
N ALA A 11 -57.21 -53.22 7.15
CA ALA A 11 -56.78 -52.54 8.35
C ALA A 11 -56.26 -53.59 9.35
N VAL A 12 -55.04 -53.41 9.83
CA VAL A 12 -54.54 -54.07 11.04
C VAL A 12 -54.02 -52.98 11.95
N ALA A 13 -54.80 -52.66 12.98
CA ALA A 13 -54.34 -51.92 14.13
C ALA A 13 -53.49 -52.87 14.99
N SER A 14 -52.19 -52.58 15.10
CA SER A 14 -51.34 -53.14 16.13
C SER A 14 -50.73 -51.99 16.92
N LEU A 15 -51.09 -51.92 18.20
CA LEU A 15 -50.49 -51.06 19.21
C LEU A 15 -49.01 -51.43 19.36
N GLY A 16 -48.14 -50.71 18.65
CA GLY A 16 -46.70 -50.71 18.86
C GLY A 16 -46.30 -49.38 19.51
N LEU A 17 -46.09 -49.40 20.82
CA LEU A 17 -45.53 -48.29 21.58
C LEU A 17 -44.10 -48.01 21.06
N THR A 18 -43.99 -47.16 20.04
CA THR A 18 -42.72 -46.73 19.49
C THR A 18 -42.28 -45.47 20.22
N PHE A 19 -41.28 -45.63 21.09
CA PHE A 19 -40.51 -44.51 21.59
C PHE A 19 -39.79 -43.85 20.40
N VAL A 20 -40.39 -42.81 19.84
CA VAL A 20 -39.70 -41.91 18.92
C VAL A 20 -38.73 -41.09 19.76
N PHE A 21 -37.46 -41.48 19.75
CA PHE A 21 -36.39 -40.57 20.11
C PHE A 21 -36.44 -39.39 19.14
N SER A 22 -37.08 -38.31 19.57
CA SER A 22 -36.84 -36.99 19.01
C SER A 22 -35.37 -36.66 19.25
N GLN A 23 -34.51 -36.97 18.28
CA GLN A 23 -33.25 -36.26 18.17
C GLN A 23 -33.62 -34.81 17.91
N GLY A 24 -33.66 -34.01 18.98
CA GLY A 24 -33.72 -32.57 18.86
C GLY A 24 -32.58 -32.14 17.96
N LYS A 25 -32.91 -31.70 16.73
CA LYS A 25 -31.98 -30.91 15.93
C LYS A 25 -31.60 -29.72 16.80
N ALA A 26 -30.36 -29.70 17.27
CA ALA A 26 -29.80 -28.51 17.92
C ALA A 26 -30.05 -27.33 16.97
N ALA A 27 -30.66 -26.25 17.48
CA ALA A 27 -30.86 -25.05 16.70
C ALA A 27 -29.51 -24.61 16.13
N GLU A 28 -29.43 -24.43 14.81
CA GLU A 28 -28.21 -23.98 14.16
C GLU A 28 -27.79 -22.63 14.77
N ALA A 29 -26.54 -22.53 15.20
CA ALA A 29 -26.02 -21.32 15.81
C ALA A 29 -26.23 -20.13 14.86
N SER A 30 -26.58 -18.95 15.37
CA SER A 30 -26.75 -17.78 14.50
C SER A 30 -25.42 -17.41 13.85
N ILE A 31 -25.46 -16.86 12.64
CA ILE A 31 -24.24 -16.42 11.92
C ILE A 31 -23.39 -15.50 12.80
N ASN A 32 -24.04 -14.63 13.59
CA ASN A 32 -23.36 -13.76 14.54
C ASN A 32 -22.70 -14.50 15.71
N SER A 33 -23.28 -15.57 16.25
CA SER A 33 -22.62 -16.32 17.32
C SER A 33 -21.40 -17.06 16.80
N GLU A 34 -21.47 -17.63 15.59
CA GLU A 34 -20.31 -18.24 14.93
C GLU A 34 -19.24 -17.19 14.57
N ALA A 35 -19.64 -16.07 13.96
CA ALA A 35 -18.74 -15.00 13.53
C ALA A 35 -17.93 -14.44 14.70
N LYS A 36 -18.54 -14.27 15.88
CA LYS A 36 -17.86 -13.80 17.11
C LYS A 36 -16.70 -14.70 17.56
N THR A 37 -16.69 -15.97 17.17
CA THR A 37 -15.58 -16.91 17.46
C THR A 37 -14.44 -16.82 16.45
N LYS A 38 -14.68 -16.19 15.29
CA LYS A 38 -13.68 -16.08 14.23
C LYS A 38 -12.61 -15.05 14.61
N THR A 39 -11.40 -15.34 14.12
CA THR A 39 -10.26 -14.42 14.22
C THR A 39 -10.23 -13.56 12.96
N TYR A 40 -9.98 -12.26 13.13
CA TYR A 40 -9.78 -11.37 11.99
C TYR A 40 -8.58 -11.82 11.17
N SER A 41 -8.79 -12.06 9.87
CA SER A 41 -7.74 -12.59 8.99
C SER A 41 -6.65 -11.56 8.65
N GLY A 42 -6.87 -10.29 8.98
CA GLY A 42 -5.91 -9.21 8.80
C GLY A 42 -6.09 -8.44 7.51
N THR A 43 -5.52 -7.24 7.50
CA THR A 43 -5.53 -6.32 6.36
C THR A 43 -4.21 -6.38 5.61
N LYS A 44 -4.27 -6.39 4.27
CA LYS A 44 -3.11 -6.22 3.38
C LYS A 44 -3.32 -5.01 2.47
N SER A 45 -2.23 -4.39 2.03
CA SER A 45 -2.27 -3.33 1.03
C SER A 45 -2.25 -3.94 -0.37
N LEU A 46 -3.16 -3.50 -1.25
CA LEU A 46 -3.16 -3.90 -2.66
C LEU A 46 -1.85 -3.58 -3.36
N GLU A 47 -1.25 -2.41 -3.10
CA GLU A 47 0.05 -2.02 -3.66
C GLU A 47 1.13 -3.04 -3.30
N THR A 48 1.14 -3.50 -2.05
CA THR A 48 2.10 -4.51 -1.58
C THR A 48 1.87 -5.86 -2.27
N LEU A 49 0.61 -6.27 -2.44
CA LEU A 49 0.26 -7.53 -3.11
C LEU A 49 0.59 -7.50 -4.60
N LEU A 50 0.24 -6.43 -5.31
CA LEU A 50 0.59 -6.24 -6.73
C LEU A 50 2.10 -6.25 -6.93
N LYS A 51 2.84 -5.52 -6.09
CA LYS A 51 4.31 -5.50 -6.15
C LYS A 51 4.90 -6.89 -5.92
N ALA A 52 4.36 -7.66 -4.97
CA ALA A 52 4.80 -9.04 -4.73
C ALA A 52 4.50 -9.95 -5.93
N ALA A 53 3.41 -9.68 -6.66
CA ALA A 53 3.03 -10.39 -7.88
C ALA A 53 3.72 -9.87 -9.17
N GLY A 54 4.63 -8.89 -9.07
CA GLY A 54 5.28 -8.28 -10.23
C GLY A 54 4.35 -7.41 -11.09
N LEU A 55 3.22 -6.97 -10.53
CA LEU A 55 2.22 -6.13 -11.18
C LEU A 55 2.36 -4.66 -10.77
N THR A 56 1.85 -3.77 -11.63
CA THR A 56 1.86 -2.32 -11.38
C THR A 56 0.62 -1.89 -10.59
N TYR A 57 0.83 -1.11 -9.54
CA TYR A 57 -0.24 -0.40 -8.85
C TYR A 57 -0.56 0.89 -9.59
N ASN A 58 -1.74 0.99 -10.16
CA ASN A 58 -2.15 2.07 -11.05
C ASN A 58 -2.63 3.33 -10.32
N GLN A 59 -2.37 3.42 -9.01
CA GLN A 59 -2.72 4.53 -8.10
C GLN A 59 -4.14 5.07 -8.26
N PHE A 60 -5.01 4.79 -7.29
CA PHE A 60 -6.34 5.42 -7.25
C PHE A 60 -6.22 6.94 -7.01
N ASN A 61 -6.68 7.72 -7.99
CA ASN A 61 -6.74 9.17 -8.01
C ASN A 61 -5.52 9.93 -7.46
N SER A 62 -4.31 9.55 -7.87
CA SER A 62 -3.21 10.51 -8.05
C SER A 62 -2.29 10.03 -9.16
N VAL A 63 -2.41 10.63 -10.36
CA VAL A 63 -1.54 10.50 -11.55
C VAL A 63 -1.16 9.06 -11.94
N ALA A 64 -1.87 8.51 -12.93
CA ALA A 64 -1.47 7.27 -13.61
C ALA A 64 -0.86 7.61 -15.00
N ASN A 65 0.29 7.03 -15.33
CA ASN A 65 0.91 7.12 -16.67
C ASN A 65 1.08 8.53 -17.26
N GLY A 66 1.32 9.54 -16.41
CA GLY A 66 1.52 10.93 -16.85
C GLY A 66 0.24 11.69 -17.21
N ASN A 67 -0.92 11.03 -17.17
CA ASN A 67 -2.23 11.66 -17.33
C ASN A 67 -2.82 12.00 -15.95
N LYS A 68 -3.28 13.24 -15.77
CA LYS A 68 -3.98 13.68 -14.56
C LYS A 68 -5.44 13.20 -14.61
N TYR A 69 -5.72 12.03 -14.04
CA TYR A 69 -7.08 11.61 -13.73
C TYR A 69 -7.42 12.11 -12.33
N GLY A 70 -8.00 13.32 -12.24
CA GLY A 70 -8.45 13.95 -10.99
C GLY A 70 -7.36 14.21 -9.94
N SER A 71 -7.64 15.11 -9.00
CA SER A 71 -6.94 15.14 -7.70
C SER A 71 -7.69 14.24 -6.73
N ARG A 72 -7.00 13.52 -5.81
CA ARG A 72 -7.67 12.95 -4.63
C ARG A 72 -8.58 14.02 -4.03
N PHE A 73 -9.83 13.65 -3.76
CA PHE A 73 -10.78 14.57 -3.14
C PHE A 73 -10.96 14.16 -1.68
N GLY A 74 -10.98 15.15 -0.79
CA GLY A 74 -11.33 14.93 0.61
C GLY A 74 -12.83 14.71 0.76
N TYR A 75 -13.24 14.24 1.93
CA TYR A 75 -14.65 14.25 2.30
C TYR A 75 -15.16 15.69 2.41
N ARG A 76 -16.49 15.88 2.47
CA ARG A 76 -17.12 17.19 2.55
C ARG A 76 -16.71 17.99 3.79
N ASN A 77 -16.24 17.31 4.85
CA ASN A 77 -15.72 17.94 6.07
C ASN A 77 -14.19 18.12 6.05
N GLY A 78 -13.52 17.68 4.99
CA GLY A 78 -12.07 17.71 4.79
C GLY A 78 -11.43 16.32 4.68
N VAL A 79 -10.14 16.31 4.34
CA VAL A 79 -9.31 15.09 4.32
C VAL A 79 -9.25 14.47 5.73
N GLY A 80 -9.39 13.15 5.82
CA GLY A 80 -9.35 12.40 7.09
C GLY A 80 -10.60 12.55 7.95
N LYS A 81 -11.70 13.07 7.40
CA LYS A 81 -12.97 13.29 8.11
C LYS A 81 -14.16 12.60 7.45
N PRO A 82 -14.12 11.26 7.29
CA PRO A 82 -15.30 10.51 6.91
C PRO A 82 -16.38 10.60 8.00
N GLU A 83 -17.62 10.43 7.60
CA GLU A 83 -18.79 10.42 8.48
C GLU A 83 -19.24 9.00 8.84
N GLY A 84 -18.60 7.98 8.24
CA GLY A 84 -19.02 6.59 8.38
C GLY A 84 -18.51 5.71 7.26
N VAL A 85 -19.18 4.57 7.08
CA VAL A 85 -18.90 3.53 6.11
C VAL A 85 -20.18 3.14 5.36
N VAL A 86 -20.06 2.85 4.06
CA VAL A 86 -21.05 2.16 3.23
C VAL A 86 -20.54 0.74 2.96
N VAL A 87 -21.41 -0.22 3.23
CA VAL A 87 -21.21 -1.66 3.00
C VAL A 87 -21.82 -2.02 1.65
N HIS A 88 -21.03 -2.68 0.83
CA HIS A 88 -21.39 -3.19 -0.50
C HIS A 88 -21.24 -4.71 -0.55
N GLU A 89 -21.75 -5.33 -1.63
CA GLU A 89 -21.26 -6.62 -2.09
C GLU A 89 -20.76 -6.56 -3.54
N THR A 90 -19.92 -7.51 -3.93
CA THR A 90 -19.22 -7.39 -5.23
C THR A 90 -20.08 -7.75 -6.45
N ALA A 91 -21.29 -8.30 -6.23
CA ALA A 91 -22.16 -8.90 -7.25
C ALA A 91 -21.44 -9.90 -8.18
N THR A 92 -20.31 -10.47 -7.74
CA THR A 92 -19.43 -11.34 -8.54
C THR A 92 -19.15 -12.63 -7.76
N PRO A 93 -20.07 -13.62 -7.83
CA PRO A 93 -19.95 -14.87 -7.09
C PRO A 93 -18.62 -15.58 -7.34
N GLY A 94 -17.91 -15.90 -6.25
CA GLY A 94 -16.66 -16.66 -6.27
C GLY A 94 -15.39 -15.85 -6.54
N ALA A 95 -15.48 -14.55 -6.87
CA ALA A 95 -14.30 -13.69 -6.97
C ALA A 95 -13.70 -13.44 -5.58
N THR A 96 -12.37 -13.50 -5.48
CA THR A 96 -11.66 -13.21 -4.22
C THR A 96 -11.42 -11.71 -4.07
N ALA A 97 -11.08 -11.25 -2.86
CA ALA A 97 -10.70 -9.86 -2.65
C ALA A 97 -9.49 -9.45 -3.51
N TRP A 98 -8.64 -10.43 -3.86
CA TRP A 98 -7.52 -10.22 -4.78
C TRP A 98 -7.97 -10.00 -6.22
N ASP A 99 -8.95 -10.77 -6.70
CA ASP A 99 -9.49 -10.63 -8.05
C ASP A 99 -10.16 -9.26 -8.22
N GLU A 100 -10.99 -8.88 -7.25
CA GLU A 100 -11.68 -7.58 -7.21
C GLU A 100 -10.69 -6.41 -7.07
N GLY A 101 -9.73 -6.51 -6.15
CA GLY A 101 -8.69 -5.50 -5.98
C GLY A 101 -7.88 -5.28 -7.27
N ARG A 102 -7.58 -6.37 -8.00
CA ARG A 102 -6.94 -6.27 -9.32
C ARG A 102 -7.87 -5.69 -10.38
N TYR A 103 -9.13 -6.07 -10.38
CA TYR A 103 -10.12 -5.52 -11.30
C TYR A 103 -10.23 -4.00 -11.14
N PHE A 104 -10.43 -3.50 -9.92
CA PHE A 104 -10.45 -2.07 -9.65
C PHE A 104 -9.13 -1.41 -10.06
N ASN A 105 -7.97 -1.97 -9.70
CA ASN A 105 -6.67 -1.42 -10.10
C ASN A 105 -6.54 -1.22 -11.62
N ASN A 106 -7.08 -2.14 -12.42
CA ASN A 106 -6.93 -2.11 -13.86
C ASN A 106 -7.99 -1.25 -14.57
N ASN A 107 -9.20 -1.20 -14.02
CA ASN A 107 -10.36 -0.66 -14.73
C ASN A 107 -10.89 0.67 -14.18
N TRP A 108 -10.46 1.12 -13.00
CA TRP A 108 -11.04 2.31 -12.37
C TRP A 108 -10.95 3.59 -13.25
N MET A 109 -9.93 3.69 -14.12
CA MET A 109 -9.73 4.84 -15.01
C MET A 109 -10.78 4.93 -16.13
N THR A 110 -11.35 3.80 -16.55
CA THR A 110 -12.39 3.74 -17.60
C THR A 110 -13.78 3.60 -16.99
N ALA A 111 -13.89 2.81 -15.92
CA ALA A 111 -15.15 2.53 -15.24
C ALA A 111 -15.56 3.63 -14.26
N TYR A 112 -14.64 4.54 -13.88
CA TYR A 112 -14.85 5.60 -12.89
C TYR A 112 -15.45 5.08 -11.57
N THR A 113 -15.12 3.84 -11.19
CA THR A 113 -15.57 3.20 -9.96
C THR A 113 -14.42 2.50 -9.26
N TYR A 114 -14.39 2.63 -7.94
CA TYR A 114 -13.52 1.88 -7.02
C TYR A 114 -13.90 2.17 -5.57
N VAL A 115 -13.50 1.27 -4.68
CA VAL A 115 -13.73 1.35 -3.23
C VAL A 115 -12.43 1.47 -2.43
N HIS A 116 -12.55 1.60 -1.11
CA HIS A 116 -11.39 1.74 -0.23
C HIS A 116 -10.78 0.39 0.13
N ALA A 117 -11.63 -0.63 0.29
CA ALA A 117 -11.23 -1.98 0.66
C ALA A 117 -12.18 -3.01 0.06
N VAL A 118 -11.66 -4.21 -0.19
CA VAL A 118 -12.44 -5.41 -0.53
C VAL A 118 -12.14 -6.48 0.52
N VAL A 119 -13.17 -7.19 0.98
CA VAL A 119 -13.10 -8.17 2.05
C VAL A 119 -13.63 -9.52 1.56
N ASP A 120 -12.86 -10.58 1.79
CA ASP A 120 -13.30 -11.96 1.60
C ASP A 120 -13.12 -12.78 2.90
N ASN A 121 -13.40 -14.08 2.82
CA ASN A 121 -13.24 -14.99 3.95
C ASN A 121 -11.77 -15.27 4.35
N ASN A 122 -10.78 -14.77 3.61
CA ASN A 122 -9.36 -15.02 3.85
C ASN A 122 -8.60 -13.77 4.28
N GLN A 123 -9.06 -12.56 3.92
CA GLN A 123 -8.35 -11.31 4.16
C GLN A 123 -9.22 -10.07 3.86
N THR A 124 -8.81 -8.94 4.40
CA THR A 124 -9.18 -7.62 3.86
C THR A 124 -8.02 -7.10 3.00
N ILE A 125 -8.32 -6.58 1.81
CA ILE A 125 -7.35 -5.87 0.98
C ILE A 125 -7.76 -4.41 0.92
N GLN A 126 -6.91 -3.52 1.43
CA GLN A 126 -7.08 -2.07 1.32
C GLN A 126 -6.47 -1.57 0.01
N LEU A 127 -7.30 -0.94 -0.81
CA LEU A 127 -6.99 -0.47 -2.16
C LEU A 127 -6.34 0.91 -2.12
N MET A 128 -6.82 1.80 -1.24
CA MET A 128 -6.28 3.15 -1.05
C MET A 128 -6.52 3.71 0.36
N SER A 129 -6.02 4.93 0.65
CA SER A 129 -6.20 5.57 1.95
C SER A 129 -7.67 5.92 2.21
N THR A 130 -8.13 5.67 3.44
CA THR A 130 -9.46 6.07 3.94
C THR A 130 -9.53 7.53 4.37
N ASP A 131 -8.48 8.33 4.15
CA ASP A 131 -8.51 9.78 4.38
C ASP A 131 -9.18 10.56 3.24
N TYR A 132 -9.42 9.92 2.10
CA TYR A 132 -9.94 10.53 0.87
C TYR A 132 -11.11 9.71 0.35
N GLY A 133 -12.04 10.35 -0.35
CA GLY A 133 -13.18 9.66 -0.94
C GLY A 133 -12.80 8.76 -2.12
N THR A 134 -13.70 7.84 -2.44
CA THR A 134 -13.65 6.97 -3.63
C THR A 134 -14.92 7.13 -4.45
N TRP A 135 -14.98 6.51 -5.63
CA TRP A 135 -16.18 6.51 -6.47
C TRP A 135 -16.91 5.17 -6.34
N GLY A 136 -17.68 5.00 -5.26
CA GLY A 136 -18.30 3.71 -4.91
C GLY A 136 -19.81 3.72 -4.72
N ALA A 137 -20.43 4.83 -4.30
CA ALA A 137 -21.87 4.86 -3.99
C ALA A 137 -22.57 6.16 -4.42
N GLY A 138 -22.22 6.65 -5.62
CA GLY A 138 -22.77 7.91 -6.12
C GLY A 138 -22.17 9.16 -5.44
N PRO A 139 -22.30 10.35 -6.09
CA PRO A 139 -21.56 11.56 -5.71
C PRO A 139 -21.85 12.05 -4.28
N ILE A 140 -23.06 11.81 -3.75
CA ILE A 140 -23.48 12.28 -2.43
C ILE A 140 -22.78 11.47 -1.32
N ALA A 141 -22.71 10.14 -1.44
CA ALA A 141 -22.04 9.30 -0.45
C ALA A 141 -20.51 9.30 -0.62
N ASN A 142 -20.01 9.46 -1.85
CA ASN A 142 -18.56 9.47 -2.14
C ASN A 142 -17.78 10.51 -1.33
N VAL A 143 -18.38 11.68 -1.06
CA VAL A 143 -17.78 12.74 -0.24
C VAL A 143 -18.09 12.60 1.26
N ARG A 144 -18.69 11.49 1.72
CA ARG A 144 -19.11 11.30 3.11
C ARG A 144 -18.55 10.03 3.74
N TYR A 145 -18.49 8.94 3.00
CA TYR A 145 -18.30 7.63 3.59
C TYR A 145 -17.14 6.85 2.97
N ILE A 146 -16.53 6.02 3.81
CA ILE A 146 -15.63 4.96 3.37
C ILE A 146 -16.49 3.89 2.69
N GLN A 147 -16.02 3.32 1.59
CA GLN A 147 -16.72 2.34 0.75
C GLN A 147 -16.00 1.00 0.89
N ILE A 148 -16.70 -0.08 1.24
CA ILE A 148 -16.12 -1.41 1.47
C ILE A 148 -16.96 -2.48 0.76
N GLU A 149 -16.30 -3.30 -0.03
CA GLU A 149 -16.88 -4.40 -0.79
C GLU A 149 -16.74 -5.73 -0.05
N LEU A 150 -17.84 -6.46 0.13
CA LEU A 150 -17.82 -7.84 0.61
C LEU A 150 -17.96 -8.81 -0.56
N CYS A 151 -16.98 -9.70 -0.74
CA CYS A 151 -17.02 -10.70 -1.80
C CYS A 151 -18.15 -11.74 -1.60
N GLU A 152 -18.85 -12.07 -2.68
CA GLU A 152 -19.85 -13.15 -2.68
C GLU A 152 -19.20 -14.54 -2.62
N VAL A 153 -19.32 -15.20 -1.47
CA VAL A 153 -18.83 -16.57 -1.23
C VAL A 153 -19.91 -17.64 -1.40
N SER A 154 -19.51 -18.92 -1.46
CA SER A 154 -20.42 -20.04 -1.81
C SER A 154 -20.77 -20.97 -0.64
N THR A 155 -20.16 -20.80 0.54
CA THR A 155 -20.43 -21.67 1.70
C THR A 155 -20.68 -20.86 2.98
N ARG A 156 -21.48 -21.42 3.89
CA ARG A 156 -21.81 -20.77 5.17
C ARG A 156 -20.55 -20.44 5.97
N SER A 157 -19.59 -21.37 6.04
CA SER A 157 -18.34 -21.14 6.78
C SER A 157 -17.53 -19.98 6.22
N GLN A 158 -17.47 -19.86 4.88
CA GLN A 158 -16.87 -18.70 4.23
C GLN A 158 -17.64 -17.42 4.54
N PHE A 159 -18.98 -17.46 4.49
CA PHE A 159 -19.82 -16.29 4.75
C PHE A 159 -19.64 -15.78 6.18
N VAL A 160 -19.70 -16.68 7.16
CA VAL A 160 -19.45 -16.37 8.58
C VAL A 160 -18.07 -15.72 8.76
N GLN A 161 -17.04 -16.24 8.10
CA GLN A 161 -15.69 -15.67 8.20
C GLN A 161 -15.55 -14.33 7.46
N SER A 162 -16.21 -14.14 6.31
CA SER A 162 -16.15 -12.90 5.55
C SER A 162 -16.86 -11.76 6.29
N VAL A 163 -18.07 -11.98 6.84
CA VAL A 163 -18.75 -10.96 7.65
C VAL A 163 -18.03 -10.69 8.96
N ALA A 164 -17.35 -11.68 9.56
CA ALA A 164 -16.48 -11.43 10.72
C ALA A 164 -15.29 -10.52 10.36
N ASN A 165 -14.68 -10.75 9.18
CA ASN A 165 -13.58 -9.93 8.70
C ASN A 165 -14.03 -8.50 8.43
N ASP A 166 -15.15 -8.35 7.75
CA ASP A 166 -15.68 -7.05 7.36
C ASP A 166 -16.14 -6.25 8.58
N ALA A 167 -16.93 -6.86 9.47
CA ALA A 167 -17.41 -6.20 10.69
C ALA A 167 -16.26 -5.76 11.61
N TYR A 168 -15.19 -6.56 11.72
CA TYR A 168 -14.00 -6.18 12.48
C TYR A 168 -13.27 -5.00 11.84
N TYR A 169 -13.11 -5.01 10.51
CA TYR A 169 -12.45 -3.94 9.78
C TYR A 169 -13.24 -2.63 9.89
N ILE A 170 -14.56 -2.67 9.69
CA ILE A 170 -15.46 -1.52 9.89
C ILE A 170 -15.37 -0.98 11.31
N ALA A 171 -15.45 -1.85 12.32
CA ALA A 171 -15.30 -1.44 13.71
C ALA A 171 -13.94 -0.76 13.98
N SER A 172 -12.86 -1.22 13.35
CA SER A 172 -11.55 -0.57 13.46
C SER A 172 -11.50 0.81 12.82
N LEU A 173 -12.19 1.01 11.68
CA LEU A 173 -12.32 2.31 11.02
C LEU A 173 -13.15 3.29 11.84
N LEU A 174 -14.25 2.83 12.45
CA LEU A 174 -15.06 3.66 13.34
C LEU A 174 -14.23 4.16 14.53
N HIS A 175 -13.41 3.31 15.15
CA HIS A 175 -12.44 3.76 16.17
C HIS A 175 -11.37 4.70 15.61
N GLN A 176 -10.81 4.40 14.43
CA GLN A 176 -9.79 5.23 13.79
C GLN A 176 -10.25 6.67 13.57
N TYR A 177 -11.51 6.87 13.17
CA TYR A 177 -12.10 8.17 12.88
C TYR A 177 -12.96 8.73 14.02
N ASN A 178 -12.96 8.09 15.19
CA ASN A 178 -13.75 8.49 16.36
C ASN A 178 -15.25 8.63 16.04
N LEU A 179 -15.79 7.65 15.33
CA LEU A 179 -17.19 7.55 14.94
C LEU A 179 -17.89 6.50 15.79
N THR A 180 -19.05 6.84 16.37
CA THR A 180 -19.86 5.88 17.10
C THR A 180 -20.73 5.08 16.12
N PRO A 181 -20.84 3.74 16.26
CA PRO A 181 -21.75 2.94 15.45
C PRO A 181 -23.18 3.48 15.52
N SER A 182 -23.77 3.72 14.36
CA SER A 182 -25.16 4.15 14.22
C SER A 182 -25.63 3.77 12.82
N ARG A 183 -26.82 3.17 12.72
CA ARG A 183 -27.44 2.85 11.43
C ARG A 183 -27.77 4.13 10.66
N ALA A 184 -27.81 4.00 9.35
CA ALA A 184 -28.37 5.00 8.46
C ALA A 184 -29.80 5.40 8.88
N SER A 185 -30.16 6.64 8.58
CA SER A 185 -31.49 7.18 8.83
C SER A 185 -31.95 8.03 7.66
N LYS A 186 -33.26 8.14 7.50
CA LYS A 186 -33.90 8.97 6.46
C LYS A 186 -33.53 10.46 6.54
N SER A 187 -33.07 10.94 7.70
CA SER A 187 -32.57 12.31 7.86
C SER A 187 -31.14 12.50 7.32
N GLY A 188 -30.54 11.45 6.74
CA GLY A 188 -29.18 11.51 6.22
C GLY A 188 -28.10 11.37 7.29
N THR A 189 -28.44 10.93 8.50
CA THR A 189 -27.50 10.72 9.62
C THR A 189 -27.21 9.23 9.86
N GLY A 190 -26.09 8.92 10.49
CA GLY A 190 -25.64 7.54 10.73
C GLY A 190 -24.21 7.30 10.23
N THR A 191 -23.54 6.29 10.78
CA THR A 191 -22.13 5.97 10.50
C THR A 191 -21.95 4.62 9.80
N ILE A 192 -23.00 3.81 9.68
CA ILE A 192 -23.01 2.51 9.00
C ILE A 192 -24.22 2.44 8.07
N TRP A 193 -23.94 2.41 6.78
CA TRP A 193 -24.90 2.46 5.69
C TRP A 193 -24.77 1.20 4.82
N SER A 194 -25.87 0.68 4.28
CA SER A 194 -25.81 -0.10 3.05
C SER A 194 -25.87 0.81 1.83
N HIS A 195 -25.45 0.32 0.67
CA HIS A 195 -25.65 1.06 -0.57
C HIS A 195 -27.15 1.25 -0.88
N ASN A 196 -28.00 0.28 -0.58
CA ASN A 196 -29.46 0.42 -0.66
C ASN A 196 -29.98 1.61 0.16
N GLU A 197 -29.49 1.78 1.39
CA GLU A 197 -29.87 2.93 2.23
C GLU A 197 -29.36 4.25 1.68
N VAL A 198 -28.18 4.26 1.03
CA VAL A 198 -27.71 5.42 0.28
C VAL A 198 -28.68 5.75 -0.85
N SER A 199 -29.05 4.77 -1.68
CA SER A 199 -30.01 4.93 -2.78
C SER A 199 -31.34 5.50 -2.28
N GLN A 200 -31.87 4.96 -1.18
CA GLN A 200 -33.18 5.36 -0.65
C GLN A 200 -33.18 6.71 0.08
N TYR A 201 -32.14 7.02 0.87
CA TYR A 201 -32.17 8.16 1.79
C TYR A 201 -31.32 9.34 1.33
N LEU A 202 -30.30 9.10 0.50
CA LEU A 202 -29.40 10.15 -0.01
C LEU A 202 -29.56 10.37 -1.52
N GLY A 203 -29.81 9.29 -2.28
CA GLY A 203 -29.88 9.32 -3.74
C GLY A 203 -28.51 9.45 -4.42
N GLY A 204 -28.53 9.60 -5.75
CA GLY A 204 -27.32 9.67 -6.58
C GLY A 204 -26.74 8.31 -6.99
N THR A 205 -27.45 7.23 -6.65
CA THR A 205 -27.22 5.82 -7.02
C THR A 205 -28.56 5.09 -6.86
N ASP A 206 -28.71 3.95 -7.53
CA ASP A 206 -29.93 3.11 -7.53
C ASP A 206 -29.65 1.65 -7.13
N HIS A 207 -28.46 1.37 -6.63
CA HIS A 207 -28.07 0.02 -6.24
C HIS A 207 -28.76 -0.43 -4.94
N GLY A 208 -29.03 -1.73 -4.82
CA GLY A 208 -29.79 -2.36 -3.73
C GLY A 208 -28.96 -3.21 -2.76
N ASP A 209 -27.65 -3.12 -2.83
CA ASP A 209 -26.73 -3.94 -2.04
C ASP A 209 -26.52 -3.47 -0.60
N PRO A 210 -26.10 -4.37 0.33
CA PRO A 210 -25.87 -5.81 0.18
C PRO A 210 -27.10 -6.66 0.54
N ASP A 211 -28.29 -6.05 0.58
CA ASP A 211 -29.48 -6.63 1.21
C ASP A 211 -29.87 -7.98 0.60
N SER A 212 -29.83 -8.08 -0.73
CA SER A 212 -30.18 -9.32 -1.43
C SER A 212 -29.16 -10.44 -1.15
N TYR A 213 -27.87 -10.10 -1.07
CA TYR A 213 -26.83 -11.06 -0.76
C TYR A 213 -26.91 -11.55 0.69
N PHE A 214 -27.14 -10.65 1.64
CA PHE A 214 -27.37 -11.03 3.03
C PHE A 214 -28.61 -11.91 3.21
N ALA A 215 -29.70 -11.60 2.50
CA ALA A 215 -30.92 -12.40 2.54
C ALA A 215 -30.70 -13.85 2.08
N LYS A 216 -29.80 -14.12 1.11
CA LYS A 216 -29.42 -15.49 0.68
C LYS A 216 -28.90 -16.35 1.84
N TRP A 217 -28.34 -15.73 2.88
CA TRP A 217 -27.78 -16.41 4.06
C TRP A 217 -28.71 -16.36 5.27
N GLY A 218 -29.93 -15.84 5.14
CA GLY A 218 -30.79 -15.56 6.29
C GLY A 218 -30.18 -14.51 7.23
N TYR A 219 -29.44 -13.55 6.65
CA TYR A 219 -28.75 -12.47 7.34
C TYR A 219 -29.32 -11.11 6.89
N SER A 220 -29.02 -10.05 7.63
CA SER A 220 -29.50 -8.70 7.31
C SER A 220 -28.47 -7.63 7.69
N MET A 221 -28.66 -6.41 7.20
CA MET A 221 -27.86 -5.27 7.65
C MET A 221 -28.02 -4.98 9.15
N SER A 222 -29.14 -5.36 9.77
CA SER A 222 -29.35 -5.25 11.22
C SER A 222 -28.47 -6.25 11.99
N ASP A 223 -28.38 -7.48 11.48
CA ASP A 223 -27.49 -8.50 12.04
C ASP A 223 -26.03 -8.09 11.87
N PHE A 224 -25.68 -7.58 10.70
CA PHE A 224 -24.33 -7.10 10.41
C PHE A 224 -23.94 -5.91 11.28
N TYR A 225 -24.83 -4.94 11.46
CA TYR A 225 -24.65 -3.84 12.41
C TYR A 225 -24.44 -4.33 13.84
N SER A 226 -25.17 -5.36 14.27
CA SER A 226 -24.98 -5.96 15.59
C SER A 226 -23.59 -6.59 15.73
N LEU A 227 -23.07 -7.19 14.67
CA LEU A 227 -21.71 -7.75 14.63
C LEU A 227 -20.63 -6.65 14.64
N ILE A 228 -20.81 -5.58 13.85
CA ILE A 228 -19.94 -4.40 13.87
C ILE A 228 -19.93 -3.79 15.26
N THR A 229 -21.09 -3.59 15.88
CA THR A 229 -21.23 -3.03 17.22
C THR A 229 -20.57 -3.93 18.27
N TYR A 230 -20.70 -5.25 18.15
CA TYR A 230 -19.98 -6.20 19.01
C TYR A 230 -18.46 -5.99 18.89
N TYR A 231 -17.90 -5.96 17.67
CA TYR A 231 -16.47 -5.76 17.50
C TYR A 231 -16.03 -4.36 17.92
N TYR A 232 -16.82 -3.31 17.65
CA TYR A 232 -16.57 -1.95 18.10
C TYR A 232 -16.51 -1.89 19.63
N ASN A 233 -17.47 -2.48 20.31
CA ASN A 233 -17.49 -2.57 21.76
C ASN A 233 -16.33 -3.43 22.26
N LYS A 234 -16.02 -4.58 21.64
CA LYS A 234 -14.87 -5.43 22.02
C LYS A 234 -13.53 -4.69 21.88
N LEU A 235 -13.42 -3.82 20.87
CA LEU A 235 -12.28 -2.94 20.67
C LEU A 235 -12.28 -1.77 21.68
N GLY A 236 -13.45 -1.29 22.13
CA GLY A 236 -13.63 -0.17 23.06
C GLY A 236 -13.64 -0.52 24.56
N THR A 237 -14.20 -1.65 24.98
CA THR A 237 -14.31 -2.13 26.38
C THR A 237 -13.00 -2.64 26.97
N SER A 238 -11.91 -2.60 26.18
CA SER A 238 -10.56 -2.64 26.75
C SER A 238 -10.17 -1.34 27.49
N SER A 239 -11.11 -0.39 27.62
CA SER A 239 -10.96 0.92 28.29
C SER A 239 -12.21 1.27 29.16
N ASN A 240 -12.35 0.72 30.38
CA ASN A 240 -12.95 1.36 31.58
C ASN A 240 -13.38 0.33 32.64
N SER A 241 -12.67 0.30 33.78
CA SER A 241 -13.27 0.16 35.13
C SER A 241 -12.20 0.40 36.20
N GLY A 242 -12.26 1.58 36.81
CA GLY A 242 -11.58 1.91 38.06
C GLY A 242 -12.58 1.82 39.23
N SER A 243 -12.41 0.76 40.03
CA SER A 243 -12.68 0.55 41.46
C SER A 243 -13.64 1.45 42.26
N SER A 244 -14.63 0.83 42.92
CA SER A 244 -14.82 0.95 44.39
C SER A 244 -15.66 -0.20 44.99
N SER A 245 -14.98 -1.02 45.80
CA SER A 245 -15.37 -1.88 46.95
C SER A 245 -16.71 -2.65 47.05
N SER A 246 -16.52 -3.94 47.37
CA SER A 246 -17.31 -4.88 48.20
C SER A 246 -18.35 -5.83 47.56
N SER A 247 -18.05 -7.12 47.80
CA SER A 247 -18.86 -8.36 47.79
C SER A 247 -19.30 -9.03 46.47
N GLN A 248 -18.94 -10.32 46.40
CA GLN A 248 -19.28 -11.40 45.47
C GLN A 248 -18.74 -11.34 44.02
N ALA A 249 -17.73 -12.17 43.79
CA ALA A 249 -17.06 -12.41 42.50
C ALA A 249 -17.94 -13.15 41.48
N PRO A 250 -17.65 -12.95 40.17
CA PRO A 250 -17.59 -14.05 39.21
C PRO A 250 -16.12 -14.27 38.78
N ALA A 251 -15.72 -15.54 38.71
CA ALA A 251 -14.34 -16.00 38.59
C ALA A 251 -13.53 -15.35 37.44
N THR A 252 -12.45 -14.66 37.81
CA THR A 252 -11.38 -14.17 36.93
C THR A 252 -10.56 -15.33 36.35
N GLN A 253 -10.59 -15.48 35.01
CA GLN A 253 -9.64 -16.32 34.31
C GLN A 253 -8.27 -15.61 34.19
N PRO A 254 -7.14 -16.31 34.32
CA PRO A 254 -5.81 -15.72 34.47
C PRO A 254 -5.27 -15.17 33.15
N VAL A 255 -4.93 -13.88 33.13
CA VAL A 255 -4.13 -13.28 32.05
C VAL A 255 -2.68 -13.73 32.25
N SER A 256 -2.12 -14.47 31.28
CA SER A 256 -0.72 -14.91 31.33
C SER A 256 0.24 -13.73 31.47
N THR A 257 1.27 -13.84 32.32
CA THR A 257 2.26 -12.77 32.53
C THR A 257 3.65 -13.24 32.13
N LYS A 258 4.45 -12.34 31.55
CA LYS A 258 5.83 -12.59 31.10
C LYS A 258 6.74 -11.47 31.57
N THR A 259 7.95 -11.79 32.03
CA THR A 259 9.00 -10.79 32.27
C THR A 259 9.82 -10.57 31.01
N VAL A 260 9.96 -9.32 30.58
CA VAL A 260 10.72 -8.92 29.39
C VAL A 260 11.79 -7.90 29.74
N LYS A 261 12.90 -7.86 28.99
CA LYS A 261 13.95 -6.84 29.15
C LYS A 261 13.66 -5.65 28.25
N LEU A 262 13.68 -4.44 28.80
CA LEU A 262 13.60 -3.22 28.00
C LEU A 262 14.93 -2.95 27.30
N MET A 263 14.90 -2.92 25.97
CA MET A 263 16.08 -2.68 25.15
C MET A 263 16.29 -1.19 24.88
N ARG A 264 15.27 -0.35 25.08
CA ARG A 264 15.33 1.11 24.93
C ARG A 264 14.60 1.81 26.06
N ASN A 265 15.05 3.03 26.37
CA ASN A 265 14.26 3.94 27.20
C ASN A 265 12.89 4.09 26.55
N SER A 266 11.84 3.87 27.34
CA SER A 266 10.49 3.77 26.84
C SER A 266 9.57 4.67 27.63
N TYR A 267 8.72 5.39 26.92
CA TYR A 267 7.59 6.08 27.54
C TYR A 267 6.47 5.09 27.78
N SER A 268 5.61 5.46 28.71
CA SER A 268 4.33 4.79 28.92
C SER A 268 3.26 5.47 28.07
N TYR A 269 2.34 4.68 27.56
CA TYR A 269 1.25 5.12 26.72
C TYR A 269 -0.06 4.63 27.33
N ASP A 270 -1.15 5.34 27.07
CA ASP A 270 -2.49 4.85 27.36
C ASP A 270 -2.93 3.84 26.30
N ALA A 271 -4.15 3.32 26.47
CA ALA A 271 -4.77 2.36 25.56
C ALA A 271 -5.00 2.92 24.14
N TYR A 272 -4.89 4.25 23.96
CA TYR A 272 -5.04 4.94 22.67
C TYR A 272 -3.68 5.29 22.05
N GLY A 273 -2.57 4.90 22.69
CA GLY A 273 -1.23 5.13 22.17
C GLY A 273 -0.77 6.59 22.36
N LYS A 274 -1.49 7.37 23.15
CA LYS A 274 -1.07 8.70 23.58
C LYS A 274 -0.08 8.57 24.73
N LYS A 275 1.01 9.34 24.65
CA LYS A 275 2.09 9.32 25.63
C LYS A 275 1.58 9.85 26.97
N LEU A 276 1.78 9.07 28.03
CA LEU A 276 1.49 9.47 29.40
C LEU A 276 2.60 10.37 29.96
N ALA A 277 2.22 11.35 30.77
CA ALA A 277 3.13 12.24 31.49
C ALA A 277 3.71 11.57 32.75
N VAL A 278 4.35 10.41 32.58
CA VAL A 278 5.00 9.64 33.66
C VAL A 278 6.48 9.42 33.36
N LYS A 279 7.25 9.06 34.40
CA LYS A 279 8.69 8.81 34.28
C LYS A 279 8.97 7.70 33.26
N ALA A 280 9.91 7.94 32.36
CA ALA A 280 10.30 6.96 31.35
C ALA A 280 10.94 5.72 31.98
N LEU A 281 10.52 4.55 31.50
CA LEU A 281 11.13 3.26 31.83
C LEU A 281 12.53 3.19 31.21
N LYS A 282 13.50 2.68 31.95
CA LYS A 282 14.92 2.72 31.56
C LYS A 282 15.30 1.49 30.73
N ALA A 283 16.16 1.68 29.74
CA ALA A 283 16.78 0.57 29.03
C ALA A 283 17.62 -0.28 30.00
N GLY A 284 17.60 -1.59 29.82
CA GLY A 284 18.32 -2.55 30.64
C GLY A 284 17.49 -3.16 31.77
N SER A 285 16.39 -2.52 32.20
CA SER A 285 15.55 -3.05 33.27
C SER A 285 14.62 -4.17 32.79
N SER A 286 14.28 -5.07 33.70
CA SER A 286 13.20 -6.05 33.50
C SER A 286 11.83 -5.41 33.74
N LEU A 287 10.83 -5.81 32.97
CA LEU A 287 9.46 -5.32 33.03
C LEU A 287 8.50 -6.51 32.95
N LYS A 288 7.58 -6.62 33.91
CA LYS A 288 6.49 -7.59 33.84
C LYS A 288 5.42 -7.08 32.88
N VAL A 289 5.10 -7.87 31.86
CA VAL A 289 4.06 -7.57 30.88
C VAL A 289 2.96 -8.63 30.93
N TYR A 290 1.76 -8.22 30.53
CA TYR A 290 0.54 -9.01 30.62
C TYR A 290 0.08 -9.36 29.22
N GLY A 291 -0.03 -10.65 28.94
CA GLY A 291 -0.41 -11.21 27.65
C GLY A 291 0.59 -10.94 26.52
N SER A 292 0.08 -11.09 25.30
CA SER A 292 0.81 -10.79 24.06
C SER A 292 0.79 -9.29 23.75
N ALA A 293 1.72 -8.83 22.91
CA ALA A 293 1.71 -7.44 22.46
C ALA A 293 0.42 -7.14 21.67
N VAL A 294 -0.23 -6.04 22.03
CA VAL A 294 -1.44 -5.52 21.38
C VAL A 294 -1.08 -4.42 20.39
N THR A 295 -1.85 -4.27 19.32
CA THR A 295 -1.67 -3.19 18.35
C THR A 295 -2.52 -1.99 18.76
N ILE A 296 -1.91 -0.80 18.89
CA ILE A 296 -2.58 0.47 19.16
C ILE A 296 -2.16 1.46 18.06
N GLY A 297 -3.11 1.86 17.21
CA GLY A 297 -2.80 2.55 15.96
C GLY A 297 -1.91 1.68 15.05
N SER A 298 -0.82 2.25 14.52
CA SER A 298 0.14 1.52 13.66
C SER A 298 1.28 0.82 14.42
N SER A 299 1.27 0.86 15.76
CA SER A 299 2.36 0.37 16.59
C SER A 299 1.91 -0.74 17.53
N LYS A 300 2.80 -1.68 17.83
CA LYS A 300 2.58 -2.72 18.84
C LYS A 300 3.06 -2.28 20.21
N TYR A 301 2.36 -2.70 21.27
CA TYR A 301 2.63 -2.36 22.65
C TYR A 301 2.39 -3.56 23.56
N TYR A 302 3.15 -3.66 24.65
CA TYR A 302 2.84 -4.54 25.76
C TYR A 302 2.12 -3.77 26.86
N LYS A 303 1.03 -4.33 27.41
CA LYS A 303 0.47 -3.86 28.67
C LYS A 303 1.40 -4.28 29.80
N TYR A 304 1.82 -3.36 30.65
CA TYR A 304 2.72 -3.67 31.77
C TYR A 304 2.17 -3.25 33.14
N ALA A 305 1.12 -2.43 33.14
CA ALA A 305 0.29 -2.12 34.30
C ALA A 305 -1.08 -1.71 33.79
N ASP A 306 -2.04 -1.54 34.70
CA ASP A 306 -3.36 -1.11 34.29
C ASP A 306 -3.36 0.27 33.62
N GLY A 307 -4.02 0.36 32.46
CA GLY A 307 -4.01 1.52 31.56
C GLY A 307 -2.63 1.94 31.03
N LYS A 308 -1.55 1.17 31.26
CA LYS A 308 -0.18 1.56 30.88
C LYS A 308 0.46 0.55 29.92
N TYR A 309 0.87 1.09 28.78
CA TYR A 309 1.40 0.36 27.66
C TYR A 309 2.82 0.84 27.33
N VAL A 310 3.65 -0.06 26.83
CA VAL A 310 5.01 0.23 26.40
C VAL A 310 5.22 -0.29 24.98
N LYS A 311 5.83 0.50 24.09
CA LYS A 311 6.04 0.09 22.69
C LYS A 311 6.83 -1.21 22.61
N SER A 312 6.28 -2.22 21.94
CA SER A 312 6.92 -3.53 21.79
C SER A 312 8.21 -3.43 20.97
N GLY A 313 8.33 -2.44 20.09
CA GLY A 313 9.58 -2.16 19.37
C GLY A 313 10.78 -1.83 20.27
N ASN A 314 10.54 -1.47 21.53
CA ASN A 314 11.58 -1.27 22.54
C ASN A 314 11.91 -2.54 23.34
N ILE A 315 11.24 -3.66 23.06
CA ILE A 315 11.35 -4.96 23.74
C ILE A 315 11.72 -6.04 22.73
N ASP A 316 10.85 -6.30 21.75
CA ASP A 316 11.02 -7.35 20.73
C ASP A 316 11.94 -6.91 19.60
N GLY A 317 11.91 -5.60 19.31
CA GLY A 317 12.65 -4.99 18.22
C GLY A 317 12.10 -5.35 16.84
N THR A 318 12.87 -5.01 15.81
CA THR A 318 12.54 -5.22 14.40
C THR A 318 13.75 -5.84 13.71
N SER A 319 13.56 -6.99 13.08
CA SER A 319 14.60 -7.63 12.27
C SER A 319 14.88 -6.80 11.02
N ARG A 320 16.13 -6.39 10.81
CA ARG A 320 16.58 -5.63 9.64
C ARG A 320 17.78 -6.30 8.99
N THR A 321 17.80 -6.31 7.66
CA THR A 321 18.91 -6.88 6.88
C THR A 321 19.98 -5.83 6.61
N LEU A 322 21.24 -6.17 6.86
CA LEU A 322 22.36 -5.29 6.54
C LEU A 322 22.60 -5.20 5.02
N THR A 323 22.71 -3.99 4.49
CA THR A 323 23.03 -3.71 3.07
C THR A 323 24.53 -3.57 2.82
N GLY A 324 25.35 -3.60 3.88
CA GLY A 324 26.81 -3.65 3.84
C GLY A 324 27.39 -4.12 5.17
N ASN A 325 28.68 -4.43 5.18
CA ASN A 325 29.39 -4.81 6.40
C ASN A 325 29.34 -3.66 7.43
N SER A 326 29.18 -3.98 8.70
CA SER A 326 29.05 -2.98 9.76
C SER A 326 29.83 -3.34 11.02
N TRP A 327 30.25 -2.30 11.73
CA TRP A 327 30.70 -2.40 13.10
C TRP A 327 29.58 -2.01 14.06
N THR A 328 29.75 -2.43 15.30
CA THR A 328 29.00 -2.05 16.49
C THR A 328 29.70 -0.90 17.22
N TYR A 329 28.91 -0.06 17.87
CA TYR A 329 29.36 1.12 18.56
C TYR A 329 28.70 1.22 19.93
N THR A 330 29.34 1.92 20.87
CA THR A 330 28.79 2.28 22.18
C THR A 330 27.98 3.59 22.08
N ILE A 331 27.31 3.97 23.17
CA ILE A 331 26.55 5.24 23.23
C ILE A 331 27.44 6.49 23.07
N SER A 332 28.72 6.41 23.44
CA SER A 332 29.70 7.50 23.24
C SER A 332 30.22 7.57 21.79
N GLY A 333 29.81 6.62 20.93
CA GLY A 333 30.22 6.53 19.54
C GLY A 333 31.58 5.88 19.32
N SER A 334 32.20 5.32 20.37
CA SER A 334 33.39 4.48 20.26
C SER A 334 33.02 3.12 19.67
N ARG A 335 33.95 2.50 18.94
CA ARG A 335 33.74 1.15 18.40
C ARG A 335 33.74 0.14 19.55
N GLU A 336 32.80 -0.80 19.52
CA GLU A 336 32.72 -1.88 20.52
C GLU A 336 33.57 -3.06 20.05
N TRP A 337 34.84 -3.06 20.43
CA TRP A 337 35.84 -4.04 19.97
C TRP A 337 35.60 -5.45 20.50
N SER A 338 34.85 -5.62 21.59
CA SER A 338 34.49 -6.94 22.14
C SER A 338 33.48 -7.71 21.28
N THR A 339 33.00 -7.11 20.18
CA THR A 339 31.97 -7.71 19.33
C THR A 339 32.44 -7.89 17.89
N ALA A 340 32.08 -9.03 17.30
CA ALA A 340 32.44 -9.37 15.94
C ALA A 340 31.85 -8.38 14.92
N LYS A 341 32.55 -8.23 13.79
CA LYS A 341 32.06 -7.47 12.63
C LYS A 341 30.79 -8.12 12.08
N LEU A 342 29.77 -7.32 11.82
CA LEU A 342 28.53 -7.78 11.20
C LEU A 342 28.66 -7.76 9.68
N LEU A 343 28.27 -8.85 9.03
CA LEU A 343 28.43 -9.02 7.59
C LEU A 343 27.19 -8.55 6.81
N LYS A 344 27.40 -8.16 5.56
CA LYS A 344 26.32 -7.85 4.62
C LYS A 344 25.36 -9.03 4.50
N GLY A 345 24.06 -8.77 4.46
CA GLY A 345 23.01 -9.78 4.36
C GLY A 345 22.58 -10.38 5.70
N SER A 346 23.36 -10.20 6.77
CA SER A 346 22.95 -10.64 8.11
C SER A 346 21.69 -9.89 8.57
N LYS A 347 20.76 -10.63 9.18
CA LYS A 347 19.61 -10.06 9.90
C LYS A 347 20.06 -9.62 11.29
N VAL A 348 19.75 -8.38 11.64
CA VAL A 348 20.07 -7.78 12.94
C VAL A 348 18.79 -7.20 13.53
N THR A 349 18.46 -7.62 14.75
CA THR A 349 17.33 -7.03 15.49
C THR A 349 17.70 -5.62 15.95
N THR A 350 16.82 -4.67 15.67
CA THR A 350 16.97 -3.26 16.04
C THR A 350 15.85 -2.82 16.97
N TYR A 351 16.17 -2.03 17.99
CA TYR A 351 15.22 -1.65 19.03
C TYR A 351 14.94 -0.15 19.00
N GLY A 352 13.65 0.20 18.99
CA GLY A 352 13.13 1.56 18.98
C GLY A 352 13.50 2.39 17.75
N SER A 353 13.28 3.70 17.87
CA SER A 353 13.64 4.68 16.84
C SER A 353 15.15 4.94 16.78
N GLN A 354 15.60 5.54 15.66
CA GLN A 354 17.00 5.93 15.47
C GLN A 354 17.45 6.93 16.54
N VAL A 355 18.72 6.84 16.94
CA VAL A 355 19.39 7.82 17.81
C VAL A 355 20.50 8.53 17.06
N LYS A 356 20.74 9.79 17.40
CA LYS A 356 21.91 10.53 16.94
C LYS A 356 23.06 10.34 17.91
N ILE A 357 24.18 9.81 17.43
CA ILE A 357 25.45 9.72 18.17
C ILE A 357 26.49 10.46 17.32
N LYS A 358 27.07 11.54 17.86
CA LYS A 358 28.03 12.40 17.13
C LYS A 358 27.52 12.80 15.73
N GLY A 359 26.27 13.24 15.65
CA GLY A 359 25.62 13.71 14.42
C GLY A 359 25.17 12.62 13.43
N LYS A 360 25.50 11.35 13.66
CA LYS A 360 25.13 10.23 12.77
C LYS A 360 23.99 9.42 13.37
N ALA A 361 23.11 8.88 12.52
CA ALA A 361 21.97 8.07 12.94
C ALA A 361 22.34 6.59 13.16
N TYR A 362 21.88 6.02 14.27
CA TYR A 362 22.12 4.63 14.65
C TYR A 362 20.83 3.96 15.16
N TYR A 363 20.75 2.64 15.01
CA TYR A 363 19.78 1.81 15.74
C TYR A 363 20.48 1.09 16.89
N MET A 364 19.79 0.93 18.02
CA MET A 364 20.26 0.06 19.10
C MET A 364 20.03 -1.40 18.71
N THR A 365 21.01 -2.27 18.96
CA THR A 365 20.96 -3.69 18.58
C THR A 365 21.10 -4.65 19.76
N GLY A 366 21.27 -4.12 20.98
CA GLY A 366 21.24 -4.92 22.19
C GLY A 366 22.20 -4.40 23.26
N PHE A 367 22.65 -5.31 24.14
CA PHE A 367 23.69 -5.07 25.13
C PHE A 367 24.88 -6.03 24.93
N THR A 368 26.07 -5.66 25.41
CA THR A 368 27.19 -6.59 25.63
C THR A 368 26.92 -7.43 26.89
N SER A 369 27.77 -8.43 27.16
CA SER A 369 27.75 -9.22 28.41
C SER A 369 27.87 -8.33 29.65
N ASN A 370 28.68 -7.27 29.57
CA ASN A 370 28.88 -6.28 30.63
C ASN A 370 27.79 -5.19 30.65
N ASN A 371 26.62 -5.47 30.05
CA ASN A 371 25.44 -4.60 30.01
C ASN A 371 25.67 -3.22 29.34
N VAL A 372 26.63 -3.11 28.42
CA VAL A 372 26.89 -1.90 27.63
C VAL A 372 26.01 -1.90 26.37
N ALA A 373 25.31 -0.80 26.10
CA ALA A 373 24.42 -0.70 24.93
C ALA A 373 25.19 -0.72 23.59
N LYS A 374 24.71 -1.52 22.64
CA LYS A 374 25.28 -1.70 21.30
C LYS A 374 24.46 -0.99 20.23
N TYR A 375 25.14 -0.36 19.28
CA TYR A 375 24.53 0.40 18.19
C TYR A 375 25.12 0.06 16.83
N VAL A 376 24.30 0.10 15.79
CA VAL A 376 24.71 -0.04 14.39
C VAL A 376 24.23 1.17 13.58
N LYS A 377 25.07 1.70 12.68
CA LYS A 377 24.73 2.87 11.86
C LYS A 377 23.49 2.58 11.01
N ALA A 378 22.51 3.47 11.05
CA ALA A 378 21.22 3.29 10.38
C ALA A 378 21.35 3.17 8.85
N VAL A 379 22.33 3.85 8.26
CA VAL A 379 22.62 3.81 6.82
C VAL A 379 22.96 2.41 6.31
N ASN A 380 23.45 1.52 7.19
CA ASN A 380 23.80 0.14 6.83
C ASN A 380 22.57 -0.78 6.73
N PHE A 381 21.36 -0.28 7.01
CA PHE A 381 20.09 -0.98 6.82
C PHE A 381 19.26 -0.40 5.67
N GLN A 382 19.73 0.68 5.04
CA GLN A 382 19.00 1.32 3.95
C GLN A 382 19.49 0.74 2.62
N PRO A 383 18.58 0.48 1.67
CA PRO A 383 18.98 0.15 0.30
C PRO A 383 19.84 1.31 -0.23
N LYS A 384 21.03 0.98 -0.75
CA LYS A 384 21.81 1.98 -1.49
C LYS A 384 21.00 2.36 -2.74
N PRO A 385 20.86 3.65 -3.08
CA PRO A 385 20.15 4.04 -4.29
C PRO A 385 20.72 3.30 -5.50
N VAL A 386 19.88 2.52 -6.18
CA VAL A 386 20.23 1.92 -7.46
C VAL A 386 19.93 2.98 -8.52
N GLU A 387 20.97 3.59 -9.09
CA GLU A 387 20.77 4.55 -10.19
C GLU A 387 20.21 3.80 -11.41
N VAL A 388 18.93 4.01 -11.72
CA VAL A 388 18.28 3.46 -12.91
C VAL A 388 18.99 4.00 -14.14
N SER A 389 19.43 3.10 -15.03
CA SER A 389 20.21 3.45 -16.21
C SER A 389 19.55 3.01 -17.50
N THR A 390 19.67 3.82 -18.55
CA THR A 390 19.21 3.49 -19.90
C THR A 390 20.35 3.63 -20.90
N SER A 391 20.37 2.79 -21.94
CA SER A 391 21.35 2.91 -23.03
C SER A 391 20.83 3.90 -24.07
N LYS A 392 21.60 4.94 -24.38
CA LYS A 392 21.27 5.95 -25.38
C LYS A 392 22.38 6.11 -26.41
N ARG A 393 22.01 6.17 -27.69
CA ARG A 393 22.98 6.41 -28.77
C ARG A 393 23.39 7.88 -28.78
N LEU A 394 24.68 8.13 -28.73
CA LEU A 394 25.26 9.45 -28.89
C LEU A 394 25.15 9.86 -30.37
N MET A 395 24.34 10.87 -30.65
CA MET A 395 24.09 11.33 -32.02
C MET A 395 25.16 12.29 -32.50
N ARG A 396 25.87 13.00 -31.61
CA ARG A 396 26.96 13.91 -31.97
C ARG A 396 28.17 13.71 -31.09
N ASN A 397 29.36 13.92 -31.67
CA ASN A 397 30.59 13.97 -30.89
C ASN A 397 30.40 14.93 -29.71
N SER A 398 30.78 14.48 -28.52
CA SER A 398 30.59 15.25 -27.29
C SER A 398 31.80 15.13 -26.39
N TYR A 399 32.04 16.19 -25.63
CA TYR A 399 32.94 16.12 -24.49
C TYR A 399 32.21 15.61 -23.26
N SER A 400 33.01 15.18 -22.29
CA SER A 400 32.59 14.91 -20.91
C SER A 400 32.65 16.19 -20.09
N TYR A 401 31.71 16.35 -19.16
CA TYR A 401 31.58 17.52 -18.30
C TYR A 401 31.49 17.09 -16.84
N SER A 402 32.00 17.93 -15.95
CA SER A 402 31.82 17.81 -14.49
C SER A 402 30.39 18.14 -14.07
N ALA A 403 30.05 17.87 -12.80
CA ALA A 403 28.78 18.29 -12.20
C ALA A 403 28.59 19.83 -12.21
N ALA A 404 29.68 20.59 -12.28
CA ALA A 404 29.66 22.05 -12.42
C ALA A 404 29.58 22.53 -13.87
N GLY A 405 29.47 21.62 -14.85
CA GLY A 405 29.35 21.95 -16.27
C GLY A 405 30.66 22.32 -16.96
N LYS A 406 31.79 22.27 -16.23
CA LYS A 406 33.14 22.44 -16.81
C LYS A 406 33.53 21.22 -17.65
N LYS A 407 34.13 21.44 -18.82
CA LYS A 407 34.66 20.39 -19.70
C LYS A 407 35.78 19.63 -18.97
N LEU A 408 35.73 18.31 -19.01
CA LEU A 408 36.77 17.42 -18.48
C LEU A 408 37.83 17.13 -19.56
N PRO A 409 39.08 16.84 -19.17
CA PRO A 409 40.18 16.51 -20.09
C PRO A 409 40.08 15.07 -20.67
N ASP A 410 38.90 14.47 -20.66
CA ASP A 410 38.67 13.13 -21.19
C ASP A 410 38.74 13.10 -22.73
N SER A 411 39.05 11.91 -23.28
CA SER A 411 38.87 11.62 -24.70
C SER A 411 37.45 11.93 -25.17
N MET A 412 37.34 12.53 -26.36
CA MET A 412 36.06 12.91 -26.94
C MET A 412 35.19 11.69 -27.22
N LEU A 413 33.95 11.70 -26.72
CA LEU A 413 32.92 10.71 -27.01
C LEU A 413 32.48 10.85 -28.48
N LYS A 414 32.40 9.74 -29.21
CA LYS A 414 32.20 9.72 -30.66
C LYS A 414 30.74 9.43 -31.00
N ALA A 415 30.22 10.14 -32.00
CA ALA A 415 28.89 9.90 -32.54
C ALA A 415 28.75 8.43 -33.00
N GLY A 416 27.60 7.83 -32.74
CA GLY A 416 27.32 6.42 -33.01
C GLY A 416 27.50 5.51 -31.79
N GLN A 417 28.32 5.90 -30.80
CA GLN A 417 28.51 5.14 -29.56
C GLN A 417 27.24 5.08 -28.72
N TYR A 418 26.98 3.95 -28.06
CA TYR A 418 25.93 3.84 -27.05
C TYR A 418 26.49 4.14 -25.68
N LEU A 419 25.86 5.06 -24.96
CA LEU A 419 26.22 5.44 -23.59
C LEU A 419 25.14 4.96 -22.63
N LYS A 420 25.56 4.30 -21.56
CA LYS A 420 24.71 4.04 -20.41
C LYS A 420 24.57 5.34 -19.61
N VAL A 421 23.38 5.93 -19.64
CA VAL A 421 23.05 7.15 -18.89
C VAL A 421 22.21 6.82 -17.67
N TYR A 422 22.36 7.59 -16.60
CA TYR A 422 21.74 7.37 -15.30
C TYR A 422 20.71 8.46 -15.00
N GLY A 423 19.46 8.04 -14.75
CA GLY A 423 18.33 8.91 -14.48
C GLY A 423 17.92 9.82 -15.65
N SER A 424 17.13 10.84 -15.33
CA SER A 424 16.71 11.88 -16.27
C SER A 424 17.82 12.91 -16.50
N ALA A 425 17.76 13.64 -17.62
CA ALA A 425 18.72 14.71 -17.89
C ALA A 425 18.58 15.83 -16.85
N VAL A 426 19.71 16.26 -16.28
CA VAL A 426 19.81 17.35 -15.31
C VAL A 426 20.20 18.65 -16.01
N THR A 427 19.69 19.78 -15.51
CA THR A 427 20.09 21.10 -16.01
C THR A 427 21.34 21.56 -15.28
N ILE A 428 22.41 21.88 -16.04
CA ILE A 428 23.64 22.47 -15.51
C ILE A 428 23.86 23.78 -16.27
N GLY A 429 23.69 24.90 -15.58
CA GLY A 429 23.63 26.22 -16.23
C GLY A 429 22.43 26.31 -17.19
N LYS A 430 22.66 26.68 -18.45
CA LYS A 430 21.60 26.85 -19.48
C LYS A 430 21.35 25.61 -20.36
N ALA A 431 22.02 24.48 -20.06
CA ALA A 431 21.94 23.27 -20.90
C ALA A 431 21.58 22.04 -20.07
N LYS A 432 20.97 21.05 -20.73
CA LYS A 432 20.64 19.75 -20.15
C LYS A 432 21.76 18.74 -20.39
N TYR A 433 22.00 17.86 -19.43
CA TYR A 433 23.06 16.87 -19.42
C TYR A 433 22.57 15.54 -18.86
N TYR A 434 23.06 14.44 -19.41
CA TYR A 434 22.93 13.12 -18.80
C TYR A 434 24.19 12.76 -18.01
N LYS A 435 24.02 12.23 -16.80
CA LYS A 435 25.11 11.55 -16.10
C LYS A 435 25.35 10.21 -16.80
N TYR A 436 26.61 9.89 -17.12
CA TYR A 436 26.95 8.60 -17.75
C TYR A 436 28.07 7.85 -17.02
N ALA A 437 28.72 8.49 -16.04
CA ALA A 437 29.60 7.85 -15.06
C ALA A 437 29.65 8.72 -13.79
N ASN A 438 30.34 8.24 -12.74
CA ASN A 438 30.49 9.00 -11.51
C ASN A 438 31.15 10.36 -11.76
N GLY A 439 30.44 11.45 -11.48
CA GLY A 439 30.92 12.82 -11.72
C GLY A 439 31.06 13.23 -13.20
N LYS A 440 30.67 12.38 -14.16
CA LYS A 440 30.81 12.65 -15.59
C LYS A 440 29.46 12.77 -16.30
N TYR A 441 29.34 13.83 -17.09
CA TYR A 441 28.12 14.26 -17.74
C TYR A 441 28.33 14.49 -19.23
N VAL A 442 27.30 14.26 -20.04
CA VAL A 442 27.29 14.48 -21.50
C VAL A 442 26.09 15.33 -21.89
N LYS A 443 26.24 16.27 -22.83
CA LYS A 443 25.14 17.18 -23.22
C LYS A 443 23.97 16.39 -23.82
N ALA A 444 22.77 16.57 -23.27
CA ALA A 444 21.56 15.89 -23.72
C ALA A 444 21.20 16.24 -25.16
N GLY A 445 21.49 17.47 -25.61
CA GLY A 445 21.27 17.87 -27.02
C GLY A 445 22.10 17.09 -28.05
N ASN A 446 23.16 16.39 -27.63
CA ASN A 446 23.93 15.48 -28.48
C ASN A 446 23.34 14.06 -28.50
N ILE A 447 22.30 13.78 -27.72
CA ILE A 447 21.65 12.47 -27.57
C ILE A 447 20.18 12.57 -27.98
N ASP A 448 19.39 13.38 -27.28
CA ASP A 448 17.94 13.52 -27.53
C ASP A 448 17.65 14.54 -28.64
N GLY A 449 18.56 15.47 -28.89
CA GLY A 449 18.43 16.49 -29.93
C GLY A 449 17.42 17.59 -29.62
N THR A 450 17.00 18.31 -30.66
CA THR A 450 16.04 19.40 -30.62
C THR A 450 15.14 19.30 -31.84
N SER A 451 13.83 19.19 -31.63
CA SER A 451 12.84 19.20 -32.70
C SER A 451 12.79 20.58 -33.36
N ARG A 452 12.87 20.63 -34.69
CA ARG A 452 12.83 21.87 -35.48
C ARG A 452 11.91 21.72 -36.69
N PRO A 453 11.01 22.68 -36.97
CA PRO A 453 10.20 22.67 -38.18
C PRO A 453 11.05 22.97 -39.42
N LEU A 454 10.68 22.40 -40.56
CA LEU A 454 11.29 22.69 -41.86
C LEU A 454 10.52 23.79 -42.60
N LYS A 455 11.24 24.82 -43.06
CA LYS A 455 10.72 25.91 -43.90
C LYS A 455 10.74 25.56 -45.39
N HIS A 456 11.58 24.62 -45.79
CA HIS A 456 11.73 24.17 -47.18
C HIS A 456 11.84 22.65 -47.25
N ASN A 457 11.55 22.09 -48.43
CA ASN A 457 11.86 20.69 -48.72
C ASN A 457 13.36 20.46 -48.61
N ALA A 458 13.77 19.42 -47.88
CA ALA A 458 15.15 19.20 -47.49
C ALA A 458 15.67 17.83 -47.98
N TYR A 459 16.69 17.84 -48.84
CA TYR A 459 17.45 16.63 -49.15
C TYR A 459 18.35 16.21 -47.98
N VAL A 460 18.62 14.92 -47.88
CA VAL A 460 19.54 14.33 -46.90
C VAL A 460 20.95 14.25 -47.48
N TYR A 461 21.95 14.48 -46.65
CA TYR A 461 23.37 14.55 -47.02
C TYR A 461 24.21 13.64 -46.12
N THR A 462 25.35 13.19 -46.64
CA THR A 462 26.36 12.43 -45.91
C THR A 462 27.33 13.36 -45.17
N VAL A 463 28.22 12.80 -44.34
CA VAL A 463 29.31 13.55 -43.68
C VAL A 463 30.26 14.23 -44.68
N LYS A 464 30.36 13.72 -45.91
CA LYS A 464 31.15 14.34 -46.99
C LYS A 464 30.46 15.56 -47.61
N GLY A 465 29.22 15.87 -47.21
CA GLY A 465 28.43 16.96 -47.80
C GLY A 465 27.81 16.61 -49.15
N THR A 466 27.93 15.36 -49.60
CA THR A 466 27.27 14.85 -50.80
C THR A 466 25.82 14.46 -50.50
N ARG A 467 24.93 14.64 -51.48
CA ARG A 467 23.52 14.23 -51.33
C ARG A 467 23.45 12.71 -51.20
N ASN A 468 22.68 12.24 -50.23
CA ASN A 468 22.38 10.82 -50.08
C ASN A 468 21.08 10.50 -50.81
N TRP A 469 21.17 9.85 -51.98
CA TRP A 469 20.02 9.54 -52.82
C TRP A 469 19.18 8.35 -52.32
N SER A 470 19.72 7.52 -51.42
CA SER A 470 18.97 6.41 -50.82
C SER A 470 18.02 6.86 -49.69
N GLU A 471 18.07 8.13 -49.29
CA GLU A 471 17.23 8.70 -48.25
C GLU A 471 16.18 9.64 -48.86
N ALA A 472 14.91 9.44 -48.49
CA ALA A 472 13.82 10.30 -48.94
C ALA A 472 14.04 11.76 -48.48
N LYS A 473 13.66 12.73 -49.31
CA LYS A 473 13.63 14.15 -48.88
C LYS A 473 12.65 14.32 -47.73
N ARG A 474 12.94 15.24 -46.80
CA ARG A 474 12.00 15.66 -45.75
C ARG A 474 11.19 16.85 -46.25
N LEU A 475 9.89 16.86 -45.96
CA LEU A 475 8.94 17.82 -46.56
C LEU A 475 8.82 19.10 -45.73
N LYS A 476 8.58 20.23 -46.39
CA LYS A 476 8.24 21.51 -45.76
C LYS A 476 7.05 21.33 -44.81
N GLY A 477 7.10 21.98 -43.66
CA GLY A 477 6.06 21.89 -42.62
C GLY A 477 6.24 20.72 -41.65
N SER A 478 7.04 19.70 -41.99
CA SER A 478 7.38 18.63 -41.04
C SER A 478 8.41 19.08 -40.01
N THR A 479 8.42 18.43 -38.84
CA THR A 479 9.45 18.63 -37.82
C THR A 479 10.52 17.55 -37.90
N VAL A 480 11.79 17.94 -37.80
CA VAL A 480 12.94 17.03 -37.77
C VAL A 480 13.78 17.30 -36.54
N THR A 481 14.12 16.24 -35.80
CA THR A 481 15.06 16.33 -34.68
C THR A 481 16.47 16.57 -35.19
N THR A 482 17.09 17.63 -34.68
CA THR A 482 18.48 18.00 -34.96
C THR A 482 19.34 17.78 -33.73
N TYR A 483 20.53 17.22 -33.91
CA TYR A 483 21.43 16.87 -32.82
C TYR A 483 22.64 17.81 -32.78
N GLY A 484 22.92 18.35 -31.60
CA GLY A 484 24.02 19.28 -31.33
C GLY A 484 23.98 20.57 -32.16
N SER A 485 25.13 21.24 -32.24
CA SER A 485 25.30 22.45 -33.06
C SER A 485 25.51 22.11 -34.55
N ARG A 486 25.15 23.06 -35.43
CA ARG A 486 25.41 22.97 -36.87
C ARG A 486 26.88 22.74 -37.20
N VAL A 487 27.16 22.02 -38.27
CA VAL A 487 28.52 21.76 -38.80
C VAL A 487 28.70 22.29 -40.20
N LYS A 488 29.93 22.67 -40.52
CA LYS A 488 30.32 23.05 -41.88
C LYS A 488 30.79 21.81 -42.64
N LEU A 489 30.07 21.42 -43.69
CA LEU A 489 30.42 20.32 -44.60
C LEU A 489 30.49 20.89 -46.02
N ALA A 490 31.57 20.67 -46.76
CA ALA A 490 31.74 21.19 -48.12
C ALA A 490 31.32 22.68 -48.26
N GLY A 491 31.78 23.52 -47.33
CA GLY A 491 31.51 24.97 -47.34
C GLY A 491 30.15 25.43 -46.80
N LYS A 492 29.16 24.54 -46.60
CA LYS A 492 27.80 24.90 -46.16
C LYS A 492 27.49 24.38 -44.75
N TYR A 493 26.51 24.97 -44.07
CA TYR A 493 26.10 24.54 -42.73
C TYR A 493 24.99 23.49 -42.75
N TYR A 494 25.11 22.48 -41.90
CA TYR A 494 24.18 21.36 -41.79
C TYR A 494 23.90 21.03 -40.32
N TYR A 495 22.71 20.52 -40.03
CA TYR A 495 22.41 19.82 -38.78
C TYR A 495 22.46 18.32 -39.01
N MET A 496 22.98 17.59 -38.02
CA MET A 496 22.84 16.14 -37.98
C MET A 496 21.42 15.78 -37.56
N VAL A 497 20.80 14.83 -38.26
CA VAL A 497 19.39 14.46 -38.03
C VAL A 497 19.19 12.98 -37.67
N GLY A 498 20.27 12.21 -37.61
CA GLY A 498 20.23 10.81 -37.21
C GLY A 498 21.25 9.96 -37.96
N PHE A 499 20.96 8.67 -38.04
CA PHE A 499 21.78 7.68 -38.73
C PHE A 499 20.90 6.78 -39.61
N SER A 500 21.45 6.36 -40.74
CA SER A 500 20.98 5.21 -41.53
C SER A 500 22.02 4.11 -41.37
N GLY A 501 21.73 3.10 -40.54
CA GLY A 501 22.73 2.15 -40.05
C GLY A 501 23.88 2.85 -39.30
N GLN A 502 25.10 2.78 -39.86
CA GLN A 502 26.30 3.46 -39.35
C GLN A 502 26.56 4.83 -40.02
N THR A 503 25.80 5.19 -41.07
CA THR A 503 26.00 6.41 -41.84
C THR A 503 25.26 7.58 -41.18
N ALA A 504 26.00 8.63 -40.79
CA ALA A 504 25.40 9.85 -40.25
C ALA A 504 24.66 10.64 -41.34
N LEU A 505 23.46 11.11 -41.01
CA LEU A 505 22.57 11.85 -41.90
C LEU A 505 22.51 13.32 -41.53
N TYR A 506 22.52 14.19 -42.54
CA TYR A 506 22.56 15.64 -42.38
C TYR A 506 21.54 16.36 -43.26
N LEU A 507 20.96 17.44 -42.76
CA LEU A 507 20.13 18.37 -43.53
C LEU A 507 20.77 19.75 -43.50
N LYS A 508 20.68 20.51 -44.61
CA LYS A 508 21.18 21.89 -44.66
C LYS A 508 20.48 22.74 -43.60
N ALA A 509 21.26 23.53 -42.87
CA ALA A 509 20.77 24.35 -41.78
C ALA A 509 19.78 25.44 -42.26
N GLY A 510 19.94 25.95 -43.48
CA GLY A 510 19.03 26.93 -44.08
C GLY A 510 17.63 26.40 -44.41
N ASN A 511 17.38 25.09 -44.26
CA ASN A 511 16.05 24.52 -44.48
C ASN A 511 15.14 24.62 -43.23
N PHE A 512 15.69 25.03 -42.09
CA PHE A 512 15.00 25.10 -40.79
C PHE A 512 14.60 26.53 -40.39
#